data_AF-A0A132SFF1-F1
#
_entry.id   AF-A0A132SFF1-F1
#
_cell.length_a   1.000
_cell.length_b   1.000
_cell.length_c   1.000
_cell.angle_alpha   90.00
_cell.angle_beta   90.00
_cell.angle_gamma   90.00
#
_symmetry.space_group_name_H-M   'P 1'
#
loop_
_entity.id
_entity.type
_entity.pdbx_description
1 polymer ?
#
loop_
_entity_poly.entity_id
_entity_poly.type
_entity_poly.pdbx_seq_one_letter_code
_entity_poly.pdbx_strand_id
1 'polypeptide(L)'
;MSPSDQSTPQAGGPTAPPPSDAQSRAQVVDAAKEVVRAANLRVTYASFQWEWCNDQGDPPFHGRVDLAFETPAGQGAGQQIAATLAKQPGWAPGPPPGFQPAGAAVHKGGVMVIVGPGSPRP
;
A
#
# COMPACT_ATOMS: atom_id res chain seq x y z
N MET A 1 31.02 34.54 10.06
CA MET A 1 30.67 33.64 11.17
C MET A 1 29.19 33.81 11.43
N SER A 2 28.37 32.90 10.88
CA SER A 2 26.92 32.91 11.08
C SER A 2 26.57 31.76 12.03
N PRO A 3 25.84 31.99 13.13
CA PRO A 3 25.38 30.90 13.97
C PRO A 3 24.15 30.26 13.30
N SER A 4 24.31 29.03 12.84
CA SER A 4 23.21 28.13 12.48
C SER A 4 22.78 27.40 13.75
N ASP A 5 21.73 27.86 14.39
CA ASP A 5 21.07 27.11 15.45
C ASP A 5 19.61 27.52 15.51
N GLN A 6 18.72 26.71 14.95
CA GLN A 6 17.42 26.37 15.55
C GLN A 6 17.07 24.94 15.11
N SER A 7 17.69 23.99 15.82
CA SER A 7 17.16 22.64 15.95
C SER A 7 15.74 22.71 16.48
N THR A 8 14.75 22.47 15.62
CA THR A 8 13.36 22.29 16.08
C THR A 8 13.27 20.90 16.71
N PRO A 9 12.82 20.75 17.97
CA PRO A 9 12.62 19.45 18.56
C PRO A 9 11.44 18.76 17.84
N GLN A 10 11.71 17.69 17.09
CA GLN A 10 10.64 16.84 16.59
C GLN A 10 9.95 16.18 17.78
N ALA A 11 8.68 16.54 17.98
CA ALA A 11 7.81 15.94 18.96
C ALA A 11 7.67 14.43 18.70
N GLY A 12 8.10 13.64 19.69
CA GLY A 12 7.68 12.24 19.92
C GLY A 12 7.63 11.33 18.69
N GLY A 13 8.79 10.96 18.15
CA GLY A 13 8.88 9.83 17.21
C GLY A 13 8.38 8.52 17.85
N PRO A 14 7.96 7.53 17.05
CA PRO A 14 7.52 6.23 17.55
C PRO A 14 8.57 5.64 18.50
N THR A 15 8.14 5.22 19.69
CA THR A 15 9.00 4.65 20.74
C THR A 15 9.61 3.30 20.34
N ALA A 16 9.12 2.70 19.26
CA ALA A 16 9.65 1.48 18.68
C ALA A 16 10.60 1.81 17.52
N PRO A 17 11.74 1.10 17.41
CA PRO A 17 12.60 1.23 16.25
C PRO A 17 11.81 0.94 14.97
N PRO A 18 12.11 1.64 13.86
CA PRO A 18 11.44 1.39 12.59
C PRO A 18 11.64 -0.07 12.15
N PRO A 19 10.69 -0.66 11.42
CA PRO A 19 10.85 -2.00 10.88
C PRO A 19 12.09 -2.07 9.98
N SER A 20 12.81 -3.19 10.05
CA SER A 20 13.85 -3.50 9.08
C SER A 20 13.27 -3.62 7.66
N ASP A 21 14.10 -3.42 6.63
CA ASP A 21 13.68 -3.58 5.24
C ASP A 21 13.00 -4.94 4.97
N ALA A 22 13.49 -6.00 5.60
CA ALA A 22 12.91 -7.33 5.51
C ALA A 22 11.50 -7.39 6.11
N GLN A 23 11.28 -6.75 7.26
CA GLN A 23 9.97 -6.65 7.90
C GLN A 23 9.02 -5.78 7.06
N SER A 24 9.48 -4.65 6.55
CA SER A 24 8.70 -3.75 5.69
C SER A 24 8.28 -4.45 4.39
N ARG A 25 9.19 -5.19 3.76
CA ARG A 25 8.87 -6.02 2.58
C ARG A 25 7.87 -7.12 2.92
N ALA A 26 8.06 -7.82 4.03
CA ALA A 26 7.17 -8.89 4.46
C ALA A 26 5.73 -8.38 4.68
N GLN A 27 5.56 -7.20 5.29
CA GLN A 27 4.24 -6.61 5.51
C GLN A 27 3.42 -6.48 4.22
N VAL A 28 4.01 -5.92 3.16
CA VAL A 28 3.29 -5.70 1.90
C VAL A 28 3.17 -6.96 1.04
N VAL A 29 4.20 -7.82 1.05
CA VAL A 29 4.16 -9.09 0.31
C VAL A 29 3.16 -10.06 0.91
N ASP A 30 3.08 -10.15 2.23
CA ASP A 30 2.13 -11.05 2.89
C ASP A 30 0.70 -10.52 2.79
N ALA A 31 0.50 -9.21 2.86
CA ALA A 31 -0.79 -8.59 2.53
C ALA A 31 -1.21 -8.88 1.08
N ALA A 32 -0.29 -8.78 0.11
CA ALA A 32 -0.57 -9.12 -1.28
C ALA A 32 -0.99 -10.60 -1.45
N LYS A 33 -0.31 -11.54 -0.77
CA LYS A 33 -0.71 -12.95 -0.77
C LYS A 33 -2.09 -13.17 -0.13
N GLU A 34 -2.40 -12.45 0.95
CA GLU A 34 -3.71 -12.48 1.60
C GLU A 34 -4.80 -12.02 0.62
N VAL A 35 -4.56 -10.91 -0.09
CA VAL A 35 -5.48 -10.37 -1.10
C VAL A 35 -5.76 -11.38 -2.21
N VAL A 36 -4.70 -11.96 -2.78
CA VAL A 36 -4.80 -12.95 -3.86
C VAL A 36 -5.63 -14.17 -3.42
N ARG A 37 -5.41 -14.67 -2.21
CA ARG A 37 -6.18 -15.81 -1.68
C ARG A 37 -7.63 -15.44 -1.37
N ALA A 38 -7.86 -14.30 -0.71
CA ALA A 38 -9.18 -13.88 -0.26
C ALA A 38 -10.13 -13.58 -1.43
N ALA A 39 -9.61 -12.97 -2.50
CA ALA A 39 -10.39 -12.63 -3.69
C ALA A 39 -10.24 -13.66 -4.83
N ASN A 40 -9.55 -14.79 -4.58
CA ASN A 40 -9.28 -15.85 -5.57
C ASN A 40 -8.74 -15.30 -6.90
N LEU A 41 -7.75 -14.41 -6.82
CA LEU A 41 -7.21 -13.71 -7.99
C LEU A 41 -6.25 -14.61 -8.76
N ARG A 42 -6.45 -14.70 -10.09
CA ARG A 42 -5.48 -15.35 -10.98
C ARG A 42 -4.45 -14.32 -11.43
N VAL A 43 -3.33 -14.26 -10.72
CA VAL A 43 -2.25 -13.30 -10.96
C VAL A 43 -1.48 -13.65 -12.24
N THR A 44 -1.27 -12.65 -13.10
CA THR A 44 -0.47 -12.74 -14.33
C THR A 44 0.87 -12.05 -14.22
N TYR A 45 0.98 -11.05 -13.34
CA TYR A 45 2.20 -10.30 -13.06
C TYR A 45 2.25 -9.86 -11.61
N ALA A 46 3.44 -9.88 -11.01
CA ALA A 46 3.70 -9.33 -9.68
C ALA A 46 5.10 -8.73 -9.63
N SER A 47 5.22 -7.51 -9.10
CA SER A 47 6.51 -6.88 -8.80
C SER A 47 6.52 -6.32 -7.39
N PHE A 48 7.73 -6.17 -6.83
CA PHE A 48 7.97 -5.42 -5.61
C PHE A 48 8.99 -4.33 -5.89
N GLN A 49 8.73 -3.12 -5.39
CA GLN A 49 9.70 -2.03 -5.40
C GLN A 49 9.61 -1.21 -4.10
N TRP A 50 10.67 -0.46 -3.84
CA TRP A 50 10.65 0.62 -2.86
C TRP A 50 10.14 1.89 -3.54
N GLU A 51 9.23 2.58 -2.88
CA GLU A 51 8.65 3.85 -3.33
C GLU A 51 8.91 4.90 -2.26
N TRP A 52 9.21 6.12 -2.71
CA TRP A 52 9.42 7.26 -1.84
C TRP A 52 8.09 7.72 -1.27
N CYS A 53 8.06 8.04 0.02
CA CYS A 53 6.86 8.60 0.66
C CYS A 53 6.62 10.08 0.29
N ASN A 54 7.52 10.71 -0.47
CA ASN A 54 7.49 12.11 -0.86
C ASN A 54 7.80 12.31 -2.34
N ASP A 55 7.54 13.53 -2.82
CA ASP A 55 7.81 13.93 -4.21
C ASP A 55 9.30 14.26 -4.48
N GLN A 56 10.14 14.31 -3.43
CA GLN A 56 11.55 14.68 -3.52
C GLN A 56 12.50 13.50 -3.78
N GLY A 57 12.02 12.26 -3.64
CA GLY A 57 12.89 11.09 -3.77
C GLY A 57 13.76 10.83 -2.53
N ASP A 58 13.39 11.43 -1.39
CA ASP A 58 14.11 11.27 -0.13
C ASP A 58 13.42 10.23 0.77
N PRO A 59 14.15 9.56 1.66
CA PRO A 59 13.53 8.77 2.72
C PRO A 59 12.50 9.60 3.52
N PRO A 60 11.48 8.97 4.12
CA PRO A 60 11.29 7.52 4.25
C PRO A 60 10.74 6.85 2.98
N PHE A 61 11.05 5.57 2.84
CA PHE A 61 10.54 4.70 1.77
C PHE A 61 9.47 3.76 2.31
N HIS A 62 8.50 3.37 1.48
CA HIS A 62 7.61 2.25 1.74
C HIS A 62 7.76 1.16 0.68
N GLY A 63 7.42 -0.07 1.06
CA GLY A 63 7.33 -1.17 0.12
C GLY A 63 6.05 -1.06 -0.70
N ARG A 64 6.13 -1.36 -2.00
CA ARG A 64 4.96 -1.43 -2.88
C ARG A 64 4.99 -2.75 -3.65
N VAL A 65 3.83 -3.38 -3.74
CA VAL A 65 3.59 -4.53 -4.62
C VAL A 65 2.61 -4.11 -5.70
N ASP A 66 2.99 -4.25 -6.96
CA ASP A 66 2.06 -4.12 -8.09
C ASP A 66 1.64 -5.53 -8.53
N LEU A 67 0.33 -5.75 -8.69
CA LEU A 67 -0.26 -7.01 -9.16
C LEU A 67 -1.09 -6.74 -10.41
N ALA A 68 -0.93 -7.58 -11.43
CA ALA A 68 -1.90 -7.73 -12.50
C ALA A 68 -2.57 -9.11 -12.39
N PHE A 69 -3.86 -9.16 -12.66
CA PHE A 69 -4.66 -10.38 -12.57
C PHE A 69 -5.68 -10.46 -13.71
N GLU A 70 -6.08 -11.68 -14.03
CA GLU A 70 -7.14 -11.92 -15.01
C GLU A 70 -8.46 -11.35 -14.49
N THR A 71 -9.05 -10.42 -15.25
CA THR A 71 -10.35 -9.84 -14.93
C THR A 71 -11.40 -10.47 -15.85
N PRO A 72 -12.45 -11.12 -15.33
CA PRO A 72 -13.59 -11.55 -16.14
C PRO A 72 -14.21 -10.34 -16.85
N ALA A 73 -14.74 -10.53 -18.06
CA ALA A 73 -15.43 -9.45 -18.76
C ALA A 73 -16.60 -8.91 -17.92
N GLY A 74 -16.54 -7.63 -17.54
CA GLY A 74 -17.57 -6.99 -16.71
C GLY A 74 -17.07 -5.72 -16.04
N GLN A 75 -17.99 -4.79 -15.75
CA GLN A 75 -17.69 -3.57 -15.00
C GLN A 75 -17.69 -3.87 -13.49
N GLY A 76 -16.86 -3.18 -12.71
CA GLY A 76 -16.96 -3.19 -11.24
C GLY A 76 -16.09 -4.21 -10.50
N ALA A 77 -15.18 -4.92 -11.19
CA ALA A 77 -14.30 -5.92 -10.55
C ALA A 77 -13.50 -5.34 -9.37
N GLY A 78 -13.03 -4.08 -9.48
CA GLY A 78 -12.30 -3.42 -8.40
C GLY A 78 -13.14 -3.23 -7.12
N GLN A 79 -14.38 -2.76 -7.26
CA GLN A 79 -15.29 -2.59 -6.13
C GLN A 79 -15.65 -3.94 -5.48
N GLN A 80 -15.85 -5.00 -6.28
CA GLN A 80 -16.15 -6.33 -5.77
C GLN A 80 -14.97 -6.94 -5.00
N ILE A 81 -13.74 -6.74 -5.48
CA ILE A 81 -12.52 -7.18 -4.80
C ILE A 81 -12.39 -6.42 -3.47
N ALA A 82 -12.50 -5.08 -3.49
CA ALA A 82 -12.45 -4.27 -2.27
C ALA A 82 -13.53 -4.69 -1.25
N ALA A 83 -14.77 -4.91 -1.69
CA ALA A 83 -15.85 -5.38 -0.82
C ALA A 83 -15.60 -6.79 -0.25
N THR A 84 -14.94 -7.68 -1.01
CA THR A 84 -14.54 -9.01 -0.54
C THR A 84 -13.45 -8.92 0.52
N LEU A 85 -12.45 -8.06 0.29
CA LEU A 85 -11.36 -7.83 1.24
C LEU A 85 -11.86 -7.18 2.54
N ALA A 86 -12.79 -6.23 2.47
CA ALA A 86 -13.36 -5.59 3.66
C ALA A 86 -14.14 -6.55 4.58
N LYS A 87 -14.45 -7.77 4.13
CA LYS A 87 -15.04 -8.84 4.97
C LYS A 87 -13.99 -9.67 5.72
N GLN A 88 -12.71 -9.52 5.37
CA GLN A 88 -11.62 -10.24 6.02
C GLN A 88 -11.23 -9.56 7.34
N PRO A 89 -10.78 -10.32 8.36
CA PRO A 89 -10.38 -9.77 9.64
C PRO A 89 -9.29 -8.69 9.52
N GLY A 90 -9.56 -7.51 10.10
CA GLY A 90 -8.62 -6.38 10.16
C GLY A 90 -8.56 -5.52 8.90
N TRP A 91 -9.31 -5.84 7.84
CA TRP A 91 -9.46 -4.96 6.69
C TRP A 91 -10.63 -4.00 6.87
N ALA A 92 -10.38 -2.73 6.62
CA ALA A 92 -11.39 -1.68 6.63
C ALA A 92 -11.70 -1.21 5.19
N PRO A 93 -12.96 -0.89 4.88
CA PRO A 93 -13.35 -0.34 3.59
C PRO A 93 -12.83 1.09 3.43
N GLY A 94 -12.39 1.43 2.22
CA GLY A 94 -11.92 2.76 1.87
C GLY A 94 -10.43 2.96 2.13
N PRO A 95 -9.90 4.15 1.79
CA PRO A 95 -8.53 4.53 2.10
C PRO A 95 -8.39 4.97 3.57
N PRO A 96 -7.17 4.97 4.13
CA PRO A 96 -6.92 5.62 5.41
C PRO A 96 -7.23 7.13 5.34
N PRO A 97 -7.57 7.79 6.48
CA PRO A 97 -7.90 9.21 6.51
C PRO A 97 -6.83 10.08 5.83
N GLY A 98 -7.27 11.03 4.98
CA GLY A 98 -6.37 11.94 4.25
C GLY A 98 -5.91 11.44 2.88
N PHE A 99 -6.24 10.20 2.49
CA PHE A 99 -5.91 9.66 1.17
C PHE A 99 -7.16 9.62 0.26
N GLN A 100 -6.99 9.97 -1.02
CA GLN A 100 -8.04 9.95 -2.04
C GLN A 100 -7.52 9.25 -3.31
N PRO A 101 -7.31 7.92 -3.27
CA PRO A 101 -6.78 7.19 -4.42
C PRO A 101 -7.81 7.08 -5.55
N ALA A 102 -7.32 7.01 -6.78
CA ALA A 102 -8.13 6.63 -7.93
C ALA A 102 -8.37 5.11 -7.92
N GLY A 103 -9.61 4.69 -7.70
CA GLY A 103 -10.02 3.28 -7.66
C GLY A 103 -10.70 2.88 -6.36
N ALA A 104 -11.01 1.58 -6.24
CA ALA A 104 -11.55 1.03 -5.00
C ALA A 104 -10.41 0.77 -4.00
N ALA A 105 -10.58 1.18 -2.75
CA ALA A 105 -9.53 1.04 -1.73
C ALA A 105 -10.02 0.26 -0.51
N VAL A 106 -9.07 -0.45 0.11
CA VAL A 106 -9.19 -1.05 1.44
C VAL A 106 -7.86 -0.91 2.17
N HIS A 107 -7.88 -0.90 3.49
CA HIS A 107 -6.65 -0.81 4.27
C HIS A 107 -6.65 -1.76 5.48
N LYS A 108 -5.45 -2.16 5.91
CA LYS A 108 -5.21 -2.99 7.10
C LYS A 108 -3.88 -2.59 7.73
N GLY A 109 -3.94 -2.07 8.96
CA GLY A 109 -2.76 -1.53 9.63
C GLY A 109 -2.04 -0.48 8.76
N GLY A 110 -0.75 -0.68 8.52
CA GLY A 110 0.08 0.18 7.66
C GLY A 110 0.00 -0.12 6.15
N VAL A 111 -0.88 -1.01 5.70
CA VAL A 111 -1.01 -1.39 4.28
C VAL A 111 -2.32 -0.85 3.69
N MET A 112 -2.22 -0.22 2.52
CA MET A 112 -3.35 0.16 1.69
C MET A 112 -3.31 -0.60 0.36
N VAL A 113 -4.46 -1.09 -0.07
CA VAL A 113 -4.65 -1.75 -1.37
C VAL A 113 -5.58 -0.90 -2.21
N ILE A 114 -5.15 -0.60 -3.43
CA ILE A 114 -5.94 0.13 -4.43
C ILE A 114 -6.19 -0.83 -5.59
N VAL A 115 -7.45 -1.01 -5.96
CA VAL A 115 -7.88 -1.88 -7.05
C VAL A 115 -8.59 -1.03 -8.09
N GLY A 116 -8.08 -1.05 -9.31
CA GLY A 116 -8.64 -0.28 -10.41
C GLY A 116 -8.19 -0.83 -11.77
N PRO A 117 -8.75 -0.31 -12.87
CA PRO A 117 -8.25 -0.62 -14.20
C PRO A 117 -6.76 -0.27 -14.27
N GLY A 118 -5.93 -1.26 -14.60
CA GLY A 118 -4.49 -1.05 -14.72
C GLY A 118 -4.19 -0.12 -15.90
N SER A 119 -3.39 0.92 -15.68
CA SER A 119 -2.60 1.49 -16.75
C SER A 119 -1.46 0.52 -17.02
N PRO A 120 -1.28 -0.03 -18.24
CA PRO A 120 -0.10 -0.82 -18.54
C PRO A 120 1.11 0.08 -18.30
N ARG A 121 1.95 -0.23 -17.31
CA ARG A 121 3.27 0.35 -17.26
C ARG A 121 4.13 -0.44 -18.25
N PRO A 122 4.86 0.25 -19.15
CA PRO A 122 5.73 -0.40 -20.14
C PRO A 122 6.86 -1.20 -19.48
#